data_AF-A0A0B5FP51-F1
#
_entry.id   AF-A0A0B5FP51-F1
#
_cell.length_a   1.000
_cell.length_b   1.000
_cell.length_c   1.000
_cell.angle_alpha   90.00
_cell.angle_beta   90.00
_cell.angle_gamma   90.00
#
_symmetry.space_group_name_H-M   'P 1'
#
loop_
_entity.id
_entity.type
_entity.pdbx_description
1 polymer ?
#
loop_
_entity_poly.entity_id
_entity_poly.type
_entity_poly.pdbx_seq_one_letter_code
_entity_poly.pdbx_strand_id
1 'polypeptide(L)'
;MPVPQQFARGDVMGRGPYEKSGLVADTALHPLKKTKEHFEIFFPVEEGDESSTLDVKVQLWYLPYGTMDSDPFLWKEFTETVKVEL
;
A
#
# COMPACT_ATOMS: atom_id res chain seq x y z
N MET A 1 15.19 -2.99 -12.94
CA MET A 1 14.11 -3.62 -13.73
C MET A 1 14.32 -5.12 -13.61
N PRO A 2 13.27 -5.94 -13.68
CA PRO A 2 13.39 -7.37 -13.44
C PRO A 2 14.20 -8.09 -14.52
N VAL A 3 15.04 -9.04 -14.09
CA VAL A 3 15.86 -9.87 -14.99
C VAL A 3 14.94 -10.69 -15.92
N PRO A 4 15.16 -10.72 -17.25
CA PRO A 4 14.32 -11.33 -18.28
C PRO A 4 13.87 -12.75 -17.96
N GLN A 5 14.82 -13.57 -17.53
CA GLN A 5 14.60 -15.00 -17.26
C GLN A 5 13.79 -15.22 -15.98
N GLN A 6 13.75 -14.22 -15.11
CA GLN A 6 13.09 -14.30 -13.82
C GLN A 6 11.70 -13.65 -13.82
N PHE A 7 11.26 -12.97 -14.89
CA PHE A 7 9.92 -12.36 -14.98
C PHE A 7 9.53 -11.54 -13.73
N ALA A 8 10.46 -10.78 -13.17
CA ALA A 8 10.25 -10.02 -11.92
C ALA A 8 10.05 -10.85 -10.65
N ARG A 9 10.42 -12.12 -10.68
CA ARG A 9 10.48 -13.00 -9.51
C ARG A 9 11.93 -13.07 -9.02
N GLY A 10 12.27 -12.20 -8.08
CA GLY A 10 13.59 -12.16 -7.44
C GLY A 10 13.84 -10.83 -6.75
N ASP A 11 14.78 -10.83 -5.82
CA ASP A 11 15.14 -9.64 -5.01
C ASP A 11 16.24 -8.78 -5.69
N VAL A 12 16.65 -9.17 -6.90
CA VAL A 12 17.77 -8.54 -7.62
C VAL A 12 17.25 -7.75 -8.82
N MET A 13 17.60 -6.47 -8.85
CA MET A 13 17.31 -5.59 -9.98
C MET A 13 18.33 -5.76 -11.10
N GLY A 14 17.87 -6.16 -12.28
CA GLY A 14 18.63 -6.15 -13.53
C GLY A 14 19.08 -4.73 -13.90
N ARG A 15 20.38 -4.59 -14.15
CA ARG A 15 21.08 -3.31 -14.41
C ARG A 15 21.56 -3.17 -15.86
N GLY A 16 21.66 -4.27 -16.61
CA GLY A 16 22.04 -4.27 -18.03
C GLY A 16 20.87 -3.95 -18.99
N PRO A 17 21.13 -3.41 -20.20
CA PRO A 17 20.08 -3.16 -21.21
C PRO A 17 19.30 -4.43 -21.61
N TYR A 18 19.98 -5.58 -21.63
CA TYR A 18 19.38 -6.88 -21.90
C TYR A 18 18.74 -7.52 -20.67
N GLU A 19 18.90 -6.95 -19.47
CA GLU A 19 18.35 -7.46 -18.21
C GLU A 19 17.02 -6.78 -17.84
N LYS A 20 16.35 -6.19 -18.83
CA LYS A 20 15.17 -5.37 -18.65
C LYS A 20 14.06 -5.81 -19.61
N SER A 21 13.60 -7.05 -19.48
CA SER A 21 12.41 -7.49 -20.21
C SER A 21 11.38 -8.08 -19.27
N GLY A 22 10.36 -7.29 -19.01
CA GLY A 22 9.19 -7.69 -18.24
C GLY A 22 8.22 -6.53 -18.20
N LEU A 23 7.00 -6.75 -18.68
CA LEU A 23 5.90 -5.83 -18.46
C LEU A 23 5.53 -5.94 -16.98
N VAL A 24 6.16 -5.12 -16.14
CA VAL A 24 5.71 -4.94 -14.76
C VAL A 24 4.42 -4.12 -14.85
N ALA A 25 3.34 -4.61 -14.23
CA ALA A 25 2.10 -3.84 -14.14
C ALA A 25 2.41 -2.52 -13.45
N ASP A 26 2.17 -1.40 -14.14
CA ASP A 26 2.38 -0.07 -13.59
C ASP A 26 1.27 0.22 -12.57
N THR A 27 1.63 0.13 -11.28
CA THR A 27 0.75 0.48 -10.16
C THR A 27 1.00 1.91 -9.67
N ALA A 28 1.85 2.69 -10.36
CA ALA A 28 2.16 4.05 -9.94
C ALA A 28 0.97 5.01 -10.15
N LEU A 29 0.89 6.03 -9.30
CA LEU A 29 0.00 7.16 -9.53
C LEU A 29 0.53 8.00 -10.69
N HIS A 30 -0.12 7.89 -11.85
CA HIS A 30 0.18 8.76 -12.97
C HIS A 30 -0.08 10.24 -12.65
N PRO A 31 0.64 11.18 -13.28
CA PRO A 31 0.45 12.60 -13.06
C PRO A 31 -1.01 13.01 -13.25
N LEU A 32 -1.55 13.81 -12.31
CA LEU A 32 -2.92 14.33 -12.31
C LEU A 32 -4.04 13.26 -12.26
N LYS A 33 -3.70 11.97 -12.16
CA LYS A 33 -4.69 10.90 -12.05
C LYS A 33 -5.15 10.78 -10.60
N LYS A 34 -6.46 10.87 -10.37
CA LYS A 34 -7.06 10.58 -9.07
C LYS A 34 -7.39 9.09 -9.01
N THR A 35 -6.87 8.39 -8.02
CA THR A 35 -7.22 7.00 -7.71
C THR A 35 -8.18 6.96 -6.52
N LYS A 36 -9.08 5.98 -6.52
CA LYS A 36 -9.96 5.67 -5.39
C LYS A 36 -9.70 4.23 -5.00
N GLU A 37 -9.44 4.00 -3.73
CA GLU A 37 -9.27 2.67 -3.16
C GLU A 37 -10.39 2.42 -2.15
N HIS A 38 -10.90 1.20 -2.16
CA HIS A 38 -11.97 0.75 -1.28
C HIS A 38 -11.41 -0.28 -0.32
N PHE A 39 -11.63 -0.07 0.97
CA PHE A 39 -11.21 -0.97 2.04
C PHE A 39 -12.43 -1.38 2.84
N GLU A 40 -12.58 -2.69 3.06
CA GLU A 40 -13.61 -3.24 3.93
C GLU A 40 -12.95 -3.57 5.27
N ILE A 41 -13.32 -2.83 6.32
CA ILE A 41 -12.80 -3.02 7.67
C ILE A 41 -13.91 -3.68 8.48
N PHE A 42 -13.64 -4.88 8.98
CA PHE A 42 -14.56 -5.55 9.90
C PHE A 42 -14.58 -4.83 11.24
N PHE A 43 -15.78 -4.61 11.77
CA PHE A 43 -15.92 -4.03 13.10
C PHE A 43 -15.52 -5.09 14.14
N PRO A 44 -14.62 -4.76 15.09
CA PRO A 44 -14.28 -5.66 16.17
C PRO A 44 -15.46 -5.70 17.14
N VAL A 45 -16.34 -6.69 16.96
CA VAL A 45 -17.37 -7.01 17.96
C VAL A 45 -16.72 -7.98 18.94
N GLU A 46 -16.25 -7.49 20.08
CA GLU A 46 -15.98 -8.37 21.22
C GLU A 46 -17.30 -8.74 21.88
N GLU A 47 -17.43 -10.01 22.26
CA GLU A 47 -18.65 -10.60 22.84
C GLU A 47 -18.90 -10.01 24.23
N GLY A 48 -19.54 -8.84 24.30
CA GLY A 48 -19.89 -8.14 25.53
C GLY A 48 -19.68 -6.64 25.56
N ASP A 49 -19.00 -6.05 24.56
CA ASP A 49 -18.79 -4.60 24.50
C ASP A 49 -19.65 -3.95 23.40
N GLU A 50 -20.68 -3.20 23.81
CA GLU A 50 -21.51 -2.33 22.97
C GLU A 50 -20.75 -1.06 22.52
N SER A 51 -19.43 -1.12 22.36
CA SER A 51 -18.64 0.05 21.99
C SER A 51 -18.78 0.34 20.50
N SER A 52 -19.78 1.14 20.13
CA SER A 52 -20.12 1.58 18.76
C SER A 52 -19.10 2.51 18.08
N THR A 53 -17.88 2.63 18.59
CA THR A 53 -16.90 3.65 18.11
C THR A 53 -15.63 2.98 17.62
N LEU A 54 -15.20 3.32 16.39
CA LEU A 54 -13.99 2.80 15.77
C LEU A 54 -13.13 3.95 15.23
N ASP A 55 -11.86 3.97 15.64
CA ASP A 55 -10.88 4.93 15.14
C ASP A 55 -10.15 4.36 13.92
N VAL A 56 -10.45 4.90 12.74
CA VAL A 56 -9.78 4.54 11.49
C VAL A 56 -8.57 5.46 11.29
N LYS A 57 -7.40 4.86 11.09
CA LYS A 57 -6.17 5.59 10.74
C LYS A 57 -5.63 5.12 9.40
N VAL A 58 -5.59 6.01 8.42
CA VAL A 58 -5.07 5.77 7.06
C VAL A 58 -3.76 6.54 6.89
N GLN A 59 -2.68 5.83 6.54
CA GLN A 59 -1.36 6.41 6.33
C GLN A 59 -0.85 6.13 4.91
N LEU A 60 -0.40 7.17 4.23
CA LEU A 60 0.26 7.08 2.94
C LEU A 60 1.77 7.18 3.12
N TRP A 61 2.48 6.10 2.77
CA TRP A 61 3.93 6.00 2.89
C TRP A 61 4.59 6.08 1.51
N TYR A 62 5.73 6.77 1.46
CA TYR A 62 6.68 6.68 0.36
C TYR A 62 7.83 5.77 0.77
N LEU A 63 8.01 4.68 0.03
CA LEU A 63 9.04 3.65 0.29
C LEU A 63 10.01 3.63 -0.90
N PRO A 64 11.20 4.24 -0.79
CA PRO A 64 12.17 4.28 -1.89
C PRO A 64 12.63 2.88 -2.35
N TYR A 65 12.69 1.94 -1.41
CA TYR A 65 13.16 0.56 -1.64
C TYR A 65 12.06 -0.48 -1.46
N GLY A 66 10.80 -0.06 -1.26
CA GLY A 66 9.66 -0.96 -1.11
C GLY A 66 9.55 -1.70 0.23
N THR A 67 10.47 -1.47 1.18
CA THR A 67 10.45 -2.08 2.51
C THR A 67 10.33 -1.05 3.62
N MET A 68 9.61 -1.39 4.68
CA MET A 68 9.45 -0.53 5.88
C MET A 68 10.74 -0.45 6.71
N ASP A 69 11.61 -1.46 6.60
CA ASP A 69 12.89 -1.52 7.32
C ASP A 69 13.98 -0.59 6.76
N SER A 70 13.68 0.10 5.66
CA SER A 70 14.59 1.06 5.02
C SER A 70 14.40 2.47 5.60
N ASP A 71 14.48 3.51 4.75
CA ASP A 71 14.12 4.90 5.11
C ASP A 71 12.70 5.21 4.59
N PRO A 72 11.63 4.79 5.30
CA PRO A 72 10.26 5.11 4.93
C PRO A 72 9.94 6.57 5.24
N PHE A 73 9.21 7.23 4.33
CA PHE A 73 8.74 8.59 4.54
C PHE A 73 7.21 8.62 4.64
N LEU A 74 6.68 9.06 5.79
CA LEU A 74 5.25 9.25 5.96
C LEU A 74 4.82 10.52 5.21
N TRP A 75 4.01 10.37 4.18
CA TRP A 75 3.63 11.48 3.32
C TRP A 75 2.35 12.16 3.78
N LYS A 76 1.36 11.37 4.22
CA LYS A 76 0.09 11.87 4.74
C LYS A 76 -0.52 10.90 5.73
N GLU A 77 -1.14 11.45 6.77
CA GLU A 77 -1.91 10.70 7.75
C GLU A 77 -3.33 11.29 7.82
N PHE A 78 -4.32 10.42 7.92
CA PHE A 78 -5.71 10.78 8.10
C PHE A 78 -6.31 9.89 9.19
N THR A 79 -6.96 10.51 10.17
CA THR A 79 -7.59 9.83 11.29
C THR A 79 -9.04 10.26 11.35
N GLU A 80 -9.94 9.30 11.41
CA GLU A 80 -11.37 9.52 11.51
C GLU A 80 -11.98 8.55 12.53
N THR A 81 -12.68 9.11 13.51
CA THR A 81 -13.47 8.35 14.48
C THR A 81 -14.86 8.13 13.91
N VAL A 82 -15.17 6.90 13.52
CA VAL A 82 -16.46 6.51 12.99
C VAL A 82 -17.31 5.92 14.12
N LYS A 83 -18.51 6.46 14.29
CA LYS A 83 -19.53 5.86 15.16
C LYS A 83 -20.53 5.09 14.30
N VAL A 84 -20.73 3.81 14.62
CA VAL A 84 -21.70 2.96 13.94
C VAL A 84 -22.89 2.75 14.87
N GLU A 85 -24.01 3.41 14.59
CA GLU A 85 -25.28 3.11 15.26
C GLU A 85 -25.85 1.82 14.64
N LEU A 86 -26.01 0.78 15.47
CA LEU A 86 -26.57 -0.52 15.09
C LEU A 86 -28.10 -0.52 15.15
#